data_AF-A0A699YJS9-F1
#
_entry.id   AF-A0A699YJS9-F1
#
_cell.length_a   1.000
_cell.length_b   1.000
_cell.length_c   1.000
_cell.angle_alpha   90.00
_cell.angle_beta   90.00
_cell.angle_gamma   90.00
#
_symmetry.space_group_name_H-M   'P 1'
#
loop_
_entity.id
_entity.type
_entity.pdbx_description
1 polymer ?
#
loop_
_entity_poly.entity_id
_entity_poly.type
_entity_poly.pdbx_seq_one_letter_code
_entity_poly.pdbx_strand_id
1 'polypeptide(L)'
;MLAAQYPTCPTRQQKRDVKQFIDSLTRIYPCGECAQHFQEVVRRDPPQVDSQAALAQWTCRVHNVVNQRLQKPVFNCNVVGARWAALDCLSEDEEKLEQPRSA
;
A
#
# COMPACT_ATOMS: atom_id res chain seq x y z
N MET A 1 2.32 -3.29 5.42
CA MET A 1 1.11 -3.98 5.92
C MET A 1 0.06 -4.08 4.81
N LEU A 2 -0.78 -3.07 4.49
CA LEU A 2 -1.76 -3.22 3.38
C LEU A 2 -1.08 -3.35 2.00
N ALA A 3 -0.26 -2.37 1.61
CA ALA A 3 0.40 -2.37 0.29
C ALA A 3 1.38 -3.55 0.10
N ALA A 4 1.87 -4.13 1.20
CA ALA A 4 2.75 -5.30 1.19
C ALA A 4 1.98 -6.58 0.86
N GLN A 5 0.74 -6.73 1.37
CA GLN A 5 -0.13 -7.87 1.09
C GLN A 5 -0.95 -7.73 -0.20
N TYR A 6 -0.91 -6.56 -0.85
CA TYR A 6 -1.74 -6.33 -2.03
C TYR A 6 -1.33 -7.30 -3.17
N PRO A 7 -2.27 -7.84 -3.96
CA PRO A 7 -1.91 -8.80 -5.00
C PRO A 7 -1.01 -8.19 -6.07
N THR A 8 -0.11 -8.99 -6.64
CA THR A 8 0.68 -8.63 -7.82
C THR A 8 -0.23 -8.34 -9.02
N CYS A 9 -1.28 -9.15 -9.18
CA CYS A 9 -2.30 -9.03 -10.23
C CYS A 9 -3.70 -8.80 -9.60
N PRO A 10 -4.04 -7.57 -9.18
CA PRO A 10 -5.28 -7.29 -8.48
C PRO A 10 -6.50 -7.27 -9.42
N THR A 11 -7.62 -7.79 -8.92
CA THR A 11 -8.91 -7.74 -9.62
C THR A 11 -9.44 -6.31 -9.72
N ARG A 12 -10.39 -6.06 -10.63
CA ARG A 12 -11.07 -4.76 -10.75
C ARG A 12 -11.73 -4.34 -9.43
N GLN A 13 -12.26 -5.29 -8.66
CA GLN A 13 -12.87 -5.00 -7.37
C GLN A 13 -11.82 -4.56 -6.34
N GLN A 14 -10.72 -5.33 -6.19
CA GLN A 14 -9.62 -4.97 -5.30
C GLN A 14 -9.00 -3.59 -5.61
N LYS A 15 -8.91 -3.22 -6.90
CA LYS A 15 -8.48 -1.87 -7.30
C LYS A 15 -9.43 -0.79 -6.80
N ARG A 16 -10.75 -1.00 -6.91
CA ARG A 16 -11.77 -0.07 -6.41
C ARG A 16 -11.73 0.03 -4.89
N ASP A 17 -11.63 -1.11 -4.21
CA ASP A 17 -11.65 -1.17 -2.75
C ASP A 17 -10.47 -0.42 -2.14
N VAL A 18 -9.25 -0.59 -2.69
CA VAL A 18 -8.08 0.17 -2.21
C VAL A 18 -8.25 1.67 -2.43
N LYS A 19 -8.77 2.09 -3.59
CA LYS A 19 -9.04 3.51 -3.84
C LYS A 19 -10.04 4.07 -2.83
N GLN A 20 -11.13 3.34 -2.57
CA GLN A 20 -12.14 3.74 -1.60
C GLN A 20 -11.60 3.74 -0.17
N PHE A 21 -10.75 2.78 0.19
CA PHE A 21 -10.08 2.70 1.48
C PHE A 21 -9.19 3.92 1.72
N ILE A 22 -8.33 4.27 0.76
CA ILE A 22 -7.45 5.45 0.85
C ILE A 22 -8.27 6.73 0.95
N ASP A 23 -9.28 6.88 0.10
CA ASP A 23 -10.21 8.02 0.13
C ASP A 23 -10.88 8.17 1.50
N SER A 24 -11.40 7.07 2.07
CA SER A 24 -11.95 7.06 3.43
C SER A 24 -10.93 7.43 4.48
N LEU A 25 -9.69 6.92 4.36
CA LEU A 25 -8.61 7.23 5.29
C LEU A 25 -8.28 8.72 5.32
N THR A 26 -8.40 9.44 4.19
CA THR A 26 -8.22 10.90 4.16
C THR A 26 -9.22 11.66 5.03
N ARG A 27 -10.41 11.09 5.29
CA ARG A 27 -11.47 11.71 6.10
C ARG A 27 -11.44 11.28 7.56
N ILE A 28 -11.13 10.02 7.83
CA ILE A 28 -11.28 9.43 9.18
C ILE A 28 -9.97 9.39 9.97
N TYR A 29 -8.86 9.86 9.40
CA TYR A 29 -7.59 9.90 10.11
C TYR A 29 -7.75 10.74 11.40
N PRO A 30 -7.38 10.23 12.59
CA PRO A 30 -7.75 10.81 13.88
C PRO A 30 -6.89 12.03 14.27
N CYS A 31 -6.64 12.92 13.32
CA CYS A 31 -5.92 14.18 13.47
C CYS A 31 -6.38 15.12 12.33
N GLY A 32 -7.05 16.23 12.67
CA GLY A 32 -7.69 17.12 11.69
C GLY A 32 -6.72 17.73 10.66
N GLU A 33 -5.61 18.31 11.12
CA GLU A 33 -4.60 18.89 10.22
C GLU A 33 -3.87 17.83 9.37
N CYS A 34 -3.72 16.62 9.92
CA CYS A 34 -3.10 15.50 9.23
C CYS A 34 -4.02 15.00 8.11
N ALA A 35 -5.31 14.85 8.40
CA ALA A 35 -6.35 14.42 7.47
C ALA A 35 -6.49 15.41 6.31
N GLN A 36 -6.59 16.71 6.59
CA GLN A 36 -6.69 17.75 5.57
C GLN A 36 -5.48 17.74 4.62
N HIS A 37 -4.26 17.67 5.17
CA HIS A 37 -3.07 17.58 4.35
C HIS A 37 -2.99 16.28 3.56
N PHE A 38 -3.35 15.14 4.17
CA PHE A 38 -3.36 13.87 3.46
C PHE A 38 -4.36 13.86 2.30
N GLN A 39 -5.52 14.49 2.47
CA GLN A 39 -6.50 14.71 1.41
C GLN A 39 -5.89 15.52 0.24
N GLU A 40 -5.15 16.60 0.52
CA GLU A 40 -4.47 17.38 -0.51
C GLU A 40 -3.38 16.57 -1.24
N VAL A 41 -2.61 15.77 -0.50
CA VAL A 41 -1.57 14.91 -1.07
C VAL A 41 -2.20 13.86 -2.00
N VAL A 42 -3.25 13.16 -1.55
CA VAL A 42 -3.96 12.15 -2.36
C VAL A 42 -4.62 12.76 -3.59
N ARG A 43 -5.12 14.00 -3.50
CA ARG A 43 -5.67 14.71 -4.67
C ARG A 43 -4.62 15.01 -5.73
N ARG A 44 -3.37 15.30 -5.32
CA ARG A 44 -2.25 15.63 -6.21
C ARG A 44 -1.53 14.39 -6.75
N ASP A 45 -1.37 13.35 -5.91
CA ASP A 45 -0.77 12.06 -6.27
C ASP A 45 -1.76 10.93 -5.92
N PRO A 46 -2.71 10.60 -6.82
CA PRO A 46 -3.70 9.56 -6.58
C PRO A 46 -3.07 8.17 -6.42
N PRO A 47 -3.71 7.27 -5.63
CA PRO A 47 -3.18 5.92 -5.38
C PRO A 47 -3.01 5.10 -6.65
N GLN A 48 -1.80 4.60 -6.83
CA GLN A 48 -1.44 3.66 -7.90
C GLN A 48 -1.76 2.24 -7.44
N VAL A 49 -2.79 1.62 -8.01
CA VAL A 49 -3.34 0.34 -7.54
C VAL A 49 -3.22 -0.78 -8.58
N ASP A 50 -2.38 -0.61 -9.60
CA ASP A 50 -2.31 -1.58 -10.69
C ASP A 50 -1.56 -2.87 -10.32
N SER A 51 -0.72 -2.83 -9.30
CA SER A 51 -0.02 -3.97 -8.74
C SER A 51 0.41 -3.71 -7.30
N GLN A 52 0.82 -4.76 -6.60
CA GLN A 52 1.50 -4.70 -5.30
C GLN A 52 2.63 -3.66 -5.29
N ALA A 53 3.55 -3.76 -6.25
CA ALA A 53 4.71 -2.89 -6.34
C ALA A 53 4.32 -1.43 -6.57
N ALA A 54 3.35 -1.17 -7.46
CA ALA A 54 2.86 0.17 -7.72
C ALA A 54 2.27 0.83 -6.46
N LEU A 55 1.47 0.07 -5.70
CA LEU A 55 0.84 0.55 -4.47
C LEU A 55 1.88 0.77 -3.36
N ALA A 56 2.85 -0.14 -3.21
CA ALA A 56 3.92 0.00 -2.23
C ALA A 56 4.80 1.22 -2.51
N GLN A 57 5.15 1.45 -3.79
CA GLN A 57 5.92 2.61 -4.20
C GLN A 57 5.15 3.91 -3.98
N TRP A 58 3.87 3.96 -4.37
CA TRP A 58 3.02 5.12 -4.11
C TRP A 58 2.92 5.43 -2.61
N THR A 59 2.66 4.40 -1.79
CA THR A 59 2.60 4.54 -0.33
C THR A 59 3.90 5.13 0.22
N CYS A 60 5.06 4.64 -0.22
CA CYS A 60 6.35 5.18 0.19
C CYS A 60 6.53 6.65 -0.19
N ARG A 61 6.23 7.01 -1.46
CA ARG A 61 6.37 8.39 -1.94
C ARG A 61 5.49 9.36 -1.15
N VAL A 62 4.22 9.03 -0.96
CA VAL A 62 3.28 9.87 -0.20
C VAL A 62 3.68 9.97 1.27
N HIS A 63 4.20 8.90 1.87
CA HIS A 63 4.74 8.96 3.23
C HIS A 63 5.98 9.89 3.30
N ASN A 64 6.81 9.92 2.26
CA ASN A 64 7.93 10.84 2.16
C ASN A 64 7.53 12.30 1.98
N VAL A 65 6.38 12.59 1.35
CA VAL A 65 5.82 13.96 1.33
C VAL A 65 5.53 14.44 2.76
N VAL A 66 4.99 13.56 3.61
CA VAL A 66 4.77 13.86 5.03
C VAL A 66 6.10 13.99 5.77
N ASN A 67 7.08 13.12 5.51
CA ASN A 67 8.42 13.24 6.12
C ASN A 67 9.06 14.58 5.81
N GLN A 68 9.02 15.03 4.56
CA GLN A 68 9.57 16.32 4.15
C GLN A 68 8.88 17.48 4.86
N ARG A 69 7.54 17.47 4.93
CA ARG A 69 6.76 18.49 5.67
C ARG A 69 7.16 18.57 7.14
N LEU A 70 7.42 17.42 7.77
CA LEU A 70 7.81 17.29 9.17
C LEU A 70 9.33 17.35 9.40
N GLN A 71 10.12 17.70 8.37
CA GLN A 71 11.59 17.76 8.45
C GLN A 71 12.24 16.44 8.92
N LYS A 72 11.65 15.31 8.56
CA LYS A 72 12.18 13.97 8.81
C LYS A 72 13.02 13.48 7.63
N PRO A 73 13.98 12.57 7.85
CA PRO A 73 14.75 11.96 6.77
C PRO A 73 13.85 11.31 5.71
N VAL A 74 14.23 11.44 4.44
CA VAL A 74 13.56 10.77 3.33
C VAL A 74 13.90 9.27 3.37
N PHE A 75 12.88 8.42 3.33
CA PHE A 75 13.04 6.98 3.27
C PHE A 75 13.38 6.53 1.84
N ASN A 76 14.36 5.63 1.69
CA ASN A 76 14.71 5.06 0.39
C ASN A 76 13.64 4.06 -0.09
N CYS A 77 12.82 4.46 -1.06
CA CYS A 77 11.73 3.61 -1.56
C CYS A 77 12.21 2.35 -2.30
N ASN A 78 13.50 2.23 -2.67
CA ASN A 78 14.04 1.01 -3.27
C ASN A 78 14.05 -0.17 -2.28
N VAL A 79 14.05 0.10 -0.97
CA VAL A 79 14.04 -0.92 0.09
C VAL A 79 12.66 -1.07 0.77
N VAL A 80 11.59 -0.54 0.18
CA VAL A 80 10.24 -0.57 0.76
C VAL A 80 9.74 -2.01 0.97
N GLY A 81 10.02 -2.92 0.04
CA GLY A 81 9.64 -4.33 0.13
C GLY A 81 10.38 -5.07 1.23
N ALA A 82 11.68 -4.80 1.42
CA ALA A 82 12.46 -5.39 2.50
C ALA A 82 12.02 -4.87 3.88
N ARG A 83 11.68 -3.58 3.97
CA ARG A 83 11.23 -2.96 5.23
C ARG A 83 9.85 -3.43 5.68
N TRP A 84 8.95 -3.66 4.72
CA TRP A 84 7.57 -4.07 4.97
C TRP A 84 7.28 -5.33 4.16
N ALA A 85 7.91 -6.43 4.55
CA ALA A 85 7.73 -7.73 3.91
C ALA A 85 6.27 -8.18 3.95
N ALA A 86 5.89 -8.99 2.97
CA ALA A 86 4.60 -9.66 2.99
C ALA A 86 4.55 -10.61 4.20
N LEU A 87 3.43 -10.64 4.90
CA LEU A 87 3.18 -11.63 5.93
C LEU A 87 3.08 -13.00 5.28
N ASP A 88 3.77 -13.97 5.88
CA ASP A 88 3.63 -15.39 5.58
C ASP A 88 2.37 -15.93 6.27
N CYS A 89 1.21 -15.51 5.76
CA CYS A 89 -0.09 -15.97 6.22
C CYS A 89 -0.57 -17.09 5.30
N LEU A 90 0.17 -18.20 5.24
CA LEU A 90 -0.37 -19.44 4.68
C LEU A 90 -1.48 -19.91 5.62
N SER A 91 -2.73 -19.86 5.16
CA SER A 91 -3.71 -20.83 5.65
C SER A 91 -3.29 -22.20 5.11
N GLU A 92 -3.41 -23.24 5.93
CA GLU A 92 -3.08 -24.64 5.62
C GLU A 92 -3.68 -25.15 4.27
N ASP A 93 -4.65 -24.41 3.73
CA ASP A 93 -5.33 -24.67 2.46
C ASP A 93 -4.53 -24.28 1.19
N GLU A 94 -3.59 -23.33 1.23
CA GLU A 94 -2.84 -22.88 0.03
C GLU A 94 -1.60 -23.74 -0.28
N GLU A 95 -1.07 -24.46 0.72
CA GLU A 95 0.09 -25.36 0.54
C GLU A 95 -0.20 -26.52 -0.44
N LYS A 96 -1.48 -26.86 -0.62
CA LYS A 96 -1.92 -27.93 -1.55
C LYS A 96 -1.98 -27.52 -3.02
N LEU A 97 -1.96 -26.23 -3.33
CA LEU A 97 -2.08 -25.74 -4.72
C LEU A 97 -0.73 -25.49 -5.39
N GLU A 98 0.36 -25.38 -4.62
CA GLU A 98 1.71 -25.15 -5.13
C GLU A 98 2.55 -26.43 -5.31
N GLN A 99 2.07 -27.61 -4.90
CA GLN A 99 2.78 -28.85 -5.21
C GLN A 99 2.54 -29.24 -6.69
N PRO A 100 3.57 -29.20 -7.56
CA PRO A 100 3.43 -29.70 -8.92
C PRO A 100 3.14 -31.21 -8.85
N ARG A 101 2.10 -31.64 -9.56
CA ARG A 101 1.77 -33.05 -9.79
C ARG A 101 2.98 -33.70 -10.49
N SER A 102 3.87 -34.32 -9.72
CA SER A 102 4.88 -35.23 -10.25
C SER A 102 4.12 -36.41 -10.86
N ALA A 103 4.20 -36.54 -12.18
CA ALA A 103 4.05 -37.83 -12.84
C ALA A 103 5.26 -38.73 -12.51
#